data_AF-A0A1S1D744-F1
#
_entry.id   AF-A0A1S1D744-F1
#
_cell.length_a   1.000
_cell.length_b   1.000
_cell.length_c   1.000
_cell.angle_alpha   90.00
_cell.angle_beta   90.00
_cell.angle_gamma   90.00
#
_symmetry.space_group_name_H-M   'P 1'
#
loop_
_entity.id
_entity.type
_entity.pdbx_description
1 polymer ?
#
loop_
_entity_poly.entity_id
_entity_poly.type
_entity_poly.pdbx_seq_one_letter_code
_entity_poly.pdbx_strand_id
1 'polypeptide(L)'
;MKKNSPRKKNVSKKRNTPKKKSYPEVNYITETGAIKKTRKKRYTKKKKNKVGFKEYLRKKAKAAWDARDVIIFVAVMLGFLASLHFMTSYNPSNESAICTVTSVEIVEHEDPYWTSGEFETEECGIIKSSKSPDGIPIRKYLQNFETGKKYRAYKSFDTRNDEFDFSVLRFEEIKE
;
A
#
# COMPACT_ATOMS: atom_id res chain seq x y z
N MET A 1 -64.89 -18.97 -23.25
CA MET A 1 -64.37 -18.57 -24.58
C MET A 1 -63.52 -17.31 -24.43
N LYS A 2 -62.27 -17.35 -24.93
CA LYS A 2 -61.47 -16.26 -25.52
C LYS A 2 -62.02 -14.81 -25.39
N LYS A 3 -61.28 -13.91 -24.72
CA LYS A 3 -60.36 -12.96 -25.39
C LYS A 3 -59.66 -12.04 -24.40
N ASN A 4 -58.35 -11.94 -24.61
CA ASN A 4 -57.37 -11.24 -23.79
C ASN A 4 -57.46 -9.73 -23.93
N SER A 5 -57.23 -9.07 -22.79
CA SER A 5 -57.07 -7.64 -22.60
C SER A 5 -55.94 -7.05 -23.46
N PRO A 6 -56.14 -5.86 -24.07
CA PRO A 6 -55.13 -5.24 -24.92
C PRO A 6 -53.95 -4.66 -24.11
N ARG A 7 -52.78 -5.26 -24.36
CA ARG A 7 -51.44 -4.85 -23.94
C ARG A 7 -51.15 -3.39 -24.34
N LYS A 8 -51.14 -2.47 -23.37
CA LYS A 8 -50.58 -1.12 -23.52
C LYS A 8 -49.09 -1.22 -23.85
N LYS A 9 -48.71 -0.87 -25.09
CA LYS A 9 -47.32 -0.66 -25.51
C LYS A 9 -46.84 0.67 -24.93
N ASN A 10 -46.02 0.63 -23.89
CA ASN A 10 -45.28 1.80 -23.44
C ASN A 10 -44.12 2.07 -24.41
N VAL A 11 -44.26 3.20 -25.09
CA VAL A 11 -43.35 3.81 -26.05
C VAL A 11 -42.01 4.12 -25.37
N SER A 12 -40.93 3.50 -25.84
CA SER A 12 -39.57 3.85 -25.43
C SER A 12 -39.24 5.26 -25.97
N LYS A 13 -38.95 6.20 -25.06
CA LYS A 13 -38.44 7.55 -25.35
C LYS A 13 -37.19 7.47 -26.24
N LYS A 14 -37.33 7.78 -27.53
CA LYS A 14 -36.22 8.03 -28.45
C LYS A 14 -35.76 9.47 -28.25
N ARG A 15 -34.59 9.65 -27.63
CA ARG A 15 -33.93 10.95 -27.43
C ARG A 15 -33.50 11.49 -28.81
N ASN A 16 -34.24 12.47 -29.33
CA ASN A 16 -33.89 13.19 -30.56
C ASN A 16 -32.78 14.20 -30.25
N THR A 17 -31.59 14.01 -30.81
CA THR A 17 -30.57 15.06 -30.93
C THR A 17 -30.91 15.96 -32.12
N PRO A 18 -30.81 17.30 -31.99
CA PRO A 18 -31.26 18.21 -33.04
C PRO A 18 -30.33 18.16 -34.25
N LYS A 19 -30.91 17.97 -35.43
CA LYS A 19 -30.28 18.24 -36.74
C LYS A 19 -29.74 19.67 -36.71
N LYS A 20 -28.41 19.85 -36.85
CA LYS A 20 -27.80 21.16 -37.08
C LYS A 20 -28.40 21.73 -38.37
N LYS A 21 -29.13 22.85 -38.23
CA LYS A 21 -29.62 23.66 -39.35
C LYS A 21 -28.41 24.20 -40.13
N SER A 22 -28.36 23.88 -41.42
CA SER A 22 -27.55 24.62 -42.39
C SER A 22 -28.20 26.00 -42.53
N TYR A 23 -27.47 27.07 -42.17
CA TYR A 23 -27.91 28.44 -42.41
C TYR A 23 -27.65 28.83 -43.87
N PRO A 24 -28.49 29.67 -44.49
CA PRO A 24 -28.29 30.09 -45.86
C PRO A 24 -27.12 31.09 -45.95
N GLU A 25 -26.40 30.98 -47.06
CA GLU A 25 -25.24 31.78 -47.44
C GLU A 25 -25.69 33.21 -47.76
N VAL A 26 -25.29 34.20 -46.95
CA VAL A 26 -25.58 35.62 -47.22
C VAL A 26 -24.42 36.20 -48.02
N ASN A 27 -24.64 36.41 -49.33
CA ASN A 27 -23.77 37.23 -50.17
C ASN A 27 -24.35 38.64 -50.20
N TYR A 28 -23.60 39.65 -49.73
CA TYR A 28 -23.93 41.05 -49.95
C TYR A 28 -23.18 41.59 -51.18
N ILE A 29 -23.92 42.28 -52.03
CA ILE A 29 -23.42 42.97 -53.23
C ILE A 29 -23.12 44.41 -52.83
N THR A 30 -21.89 44.88 -53.02
CA THR A 30 -21.57 46.32 -52.97
C THR A 30 -21.81 46.93 -54.36
N GLU A 31 -22.31 48.17 -54.41
CA GLU A 31 -22.85 48.91 -55.59
C GLU A 31 -21.93 49.04 -56.82
N THR A 32 -20.71 48.51 -56.81
CA THR A 32 -19.77 48.55 -57.95
C THR A 32 -19.55 47.20 -58.63
N GLY A 33 -20.51 46.27 -58.54
CA GLY A 33 -20.63 45.12 -59.45
C GLY A 33 -19.50 44.07 -59.42
N ALA A 34 -18.52 44.16 -58.51
CA ALA A 34 -17.40 43.23 -58.45
C ALA A 34 -17.59 42.14 -57.39
N ILE A 35 -17.82 40.89 -57.82
CA ILE A 35 -17.87 39.70 -56.95
C ILE A 35 -16.47 39.39 -56.42
N LYS A 36 -16.20 39.72 -55.15
CA LYS A 36 -14.92 39.40 -54.50
C LYS A 36 -14.93 37.95 -53.98
N LYS A 37 -14.39 36.99 -54.75
CA LYS A 37 -14.22 35.59 -54.30
C LYS A 37 -13.15 35.51 -53.19
N THR A 38 -13.57 35.42 -51.93
CA THR A 38 -12.66 35.05 -50.83
C THR A 38 -12.23 33.59 -50.97
N ARG A 39 -10.95 33.32 -51.27
CA ARG A 39 -10.36 31.96 -51.19
C ARG A 39 -10.40 31.49 -49.72
N LYS A 40 -11.40 30.69 -49.33
CA LYS A 40 -11.35 29.94 -48.08
C LYS A 40 -10.23 28.90 -48.18
N LYS A 41 -9.19 29.03 -47.35
CA LYS A 41 -8.16 28.00 -47.17
C LYS A 41 -8.88 26.71 -46.71
N ARG A 42 -8.83 25.66 -47.54
CA ARG A 42 -9.28 24.31 -47.17
C ARG A 42 -8.33 23.77 -46.11
N TYR A 43 -8.69 23.87 -44.83
CA TYR A 43 -8.06 23.10 -43.78
C TYR A 43 -8.50 21.64 -43.93
N THR A 44 -7.70 20.83 -44.62
CA THR A 44 -7.85 19.38 -44.58
C THR A 44 -7.49 18.92 -43.17
N LYS A 45 -8.47 18.43 -42.41
CA LYS A 45 -8.24 17.84 -41.09
C LYS A 45 -7.36 16.59 -41.32
N LYS A 46 -6.05 16.72 -41.08
CA LYS A 46 -5.07 15.62 -41.22
C LYS A 46 -5.57 14.43 -40.40
N LYS A 47 -6.04 13.38 -41.07
CA LYS A 47 -6.47 12.13 -40.44
C LYS A 47 -5.20 11.54 -39.81
N LYS A 48 -4.97 11.76 -38.51
CA LYS A 48 -3.82 11.16 -37.81
C LYS A 48 -3.90 9.65 -38.03
N ASN A 49 -2.93 9.09 -38.75
CA ASN A 49 -2.90 7.69 -39.16
C ASN A 49 -2.90 6.79 -37.91
N LYS A 50 -4.10 6.32 -37.50
CA LYS A 50 -4.27 5.29 -36.46
C LYS A 50 -3.42 4.04 -36.74
N VAL A 51 -3.11 3.79 -38.01
CA VAL A 51 -2.23 2.73 -38.50
C VAL A 51 -0.81 2.88 -37.93
N GLY A 52 -0.21 4.07 -38.00
CA GLY A 52 1.15 4.31 -37.51
C GLY A 52 1.29 4.20 -36.00
N PHE A 53 0.27 4.61 -35.25
CA PHE A 53 0.26 4.44 -33.79
C PHE A 53 0.11 2.96 -33.38
N LYS A 54 -0.75 2.21 -34.08
CA LYS A 54 -0.92 0.77 -33.83
C LYS A 54 0.35 -0.02 -34.15
N GLU A 55 1.05 0.36 -35.21
CA GLU A 55 2.30 -0.26 -35.62
C GLU A 55 3.46 0.08 -34.67
N TYR A 56 3.53 1.33 -34.20
CA TYR A 56 4.44 1.75 -33.13
C TYR A 56 4.24 0.93 -31.85
N LEU A 57 2.99 0.79 -31.39
CA LEU A 57 2.67 -0.02 -30.22
C LEU A 57 3.03 -1.50 -30.42
N ARG A 58 2.78 -2.06 -31.61
CA ARG A 58 3.14 -3.44 -31.94
C ARG A 58 4.65 -3.66 -31.92
N LYS A 59 5.44 -2.70 -32.44
CA LYS A 59 6.91 -2.75 -32.40
C LYS A 59 7.44 -2.68 -30.96
N LYS A 60 6.88 -1.81 -30.13
CA LYS A 60 7.23 -1.71 -28.70
C LYS A 60 6.83 -2.97 -27.92
N ALA A 61 5.66 -3.54 -28.19
CA ALA A 61 5.21 -4.78 -27.57
C ALA A 61 6.11 -5.97 -27.94
N LYS A 62 6.54 -6.06 -29.20
CA LYS A 62 7.48 -7.10 -29.64
C LYS A 62 8.85 -6.94 -28.98
N ALA A 63 9.38 -5.72 -28.94
CA ALA A 63 10.65 -5.44 -28.25
C ALA A 63 10.59 -5.74 -26.74
N ALA A 64 9.45 -5.47 -26.08
CA ALA A 64 9.24 -5.83 -24.68
C ALA A 64 9.13 -7.35 -24.48
N TRP A 65 8.52 -8.07 -25.43
CA TRP A 65 8.46 -9.54 -25.44
C TRP A 65 9.83 -10.18 -25.65
N ASP A 66 10.64 -9.63 -26.55
CA ASP A 66 11.99 -10.11 -26.83
C ASP A 66 12.93 -9.83 -25.63
N ALA A 67 12.69 -8.74 -24.88
CA ALA A 67 13.45 -8.37 -23.67
C ALA A 67 12.81 -8.87 -22.36
N ARG A 68 11.84 -9.80 -22.42
CA ARG A 68 11.06 -10.24 -21.26
C ARG A 68 11.93 -10.73 -20.10
N ASP A 69 13.02 -11.42 -20.39
CA ASP A 69 13.88 -12.02 -19.36
C ASP A 69 14.59 -10.93 -18.55
N VAL A 70 15.04 -9.85 -19.21
CA VAL A 70 15.63 -8.67 -18.55
C VAL A 70 14.59 -7.92 -17.73
N ILE A 71 13.38 -7.75 -18.25
CA ILE A 71 12.29 -7.08 -17.54
C ILE A 71 11.90 -7.86 -16.27
N ILE A 72 11.78 -9.18 -16.37
CA ILE A 72 11.49 -10.06 -15.22
C ILE A 72 12.63 -9.99 -14.22
N PHE A 73 13.89 -10.06 -14.66
CA PHE A 73 15.04 -9.97 -13.77
C PHE A 73 15.05 -8.66 -12.97
N VAL A 74 14.84 -7.51 -13.64
CA VAL A 74 14.77 -6.21 -12.97
C VAL A 74 13.58 -6.16 -12.00
N ALA A 75 12.41 -6.69 -12.38
CA ALA A 75 11.24 -6.73 -11.50
C ALA A 75 11.49 -7.59 -10.24
N VAL A 76 12.14 -8.75 -10.39
CA VAL A 76 12.54 -9.61 -9.27
C VAL A 76 13.56 -8.92 -8.37
N MET A 77 14.58 -8.27 -8.95
CA MET A 77 15.59 -7.53 -8.19
C MET A 77 14.96 -6.38 -7.39
N LEU A 78 14.07 -5.61 -8.01
CA LEU A 78 13.33 -4.54 -7.31
C LEU A 78 12.41 -5.10 -6.23
N GLY A 79 11.73 -6.21 -6.49
CA GLY A 79 10.91 -6.91 -5.50
C GLY A 79 11.72 -7.40 -4.31
N PHE A 80 12.91 -7.95 -4.55
CA PHE A 80 13.84 -8.40 -3.52
C PHE A 80 14.40 -7.24 -2.69
N LEU A 81 14.77 -6.12 -3.32
CA LEU A 81 15.19 -4.93 -2.60
C LEU A 81 14.05 -4.36 -1.74
N ALA A 82 12.82 -4.35 -2.26
CA ALA A 82 11.65 -3.91 -1.51
C ALA A 82 11.33 -4.86 -0.34
N SER A 83 11.48 -6.18 -0.51
CA SER A 83 11.29 -7.14 0.59
C SER A 83 12.38 -7.03 1.65
N LEU A 84 13.65 -6.86 1.25
CA LEU A 84 14.73 -6.57 2.19
C LEU A 84 14.48 -5.28 2.96
N HIS A 85 14.10 -4.20 2.27
CA HIS A 85 13.76 -2.94 2.92
C HIS A 85 12.58 -3.14 3.88
N PHE A 86 11.54 -3.88 3.51
CA PHE A 86 10.43 -4.19 4.42
C PHE A 86 10.90 -4.99 5.62
N MET A 87 11.73 -6.03 5.45
CA MET A 87 12.25 -6.83 6.56
C MET A 87 13.16 -6.04 7.50
N THR A 88 13.94 -5.08 6.99
CA THR A 88 14.88 -4.28 7.80
C THR A 88 14.22 -3.04 8.41
N SER A 89 13.22 -2.46 7.74
CA SER A 89 12.45 -1.32 8.23
C SER A 89 11.25 -1.73 9.10
N TYR A 90 10.75 -2.97 8.96
CA TYR A 90 9.85 -3.59 9.92
C TYR A 90 10.65 -3.87 11.18
N ASN A 91 10.79 -2.84 12.00
CA ASN A 91 11.62 -2.85 13.18
C ASN A 91 10.87 -3.63 14.29
N PRO A 92 11.22 -4.89 14.58
CA PRO A 92 10.58 -5.63 15.67
C PRO A 92 10.80 -4.92 17.02
N SER A 93 11.78 -4.01 17.10
CA SER A 93 12.08 -3.18 18.27
C SER A 93 10.97 -2.20 18.65
N ASN A 94 9.88 -2.11 17.88
CA ASN A 94 8.76 -1.21 18.19
C ASN A 94 7.53 -1.97 18.70
N GLU A 95 7.43 -3.29 18.48
CA GLU A 95 6.32 -4.04 19.02
C GLU A 95 6.54 -4.20 20.52
N SER A 96 5.65 -3.59 21.28
CA SER A 96 5.75 -3.50 22.73
C SER A 96 4.38 -3.63 23.35
N ALA A 97 4.34 -4.22 24.53
CA ALA A 97 3.17 -4.21 25.39
C ALA A 97 3.50 -3.39 26.65
N ILE A 98 2.48 -2.78 27.22
CA ILE A 98 2.59 -2.11 28.51
C ILE A 98 2.12 -3.13 29.55
N CYS A 99 3.01 -3.47 30.48
CA CYS A 99 2.79 -4.48 31.48
C CYS A 99 3.21 -3.96 32.84
N THR A 100 2.44 -4.25 33.86
CA THR A 100 2.76 -4.01 35.27
C THR A 100 3.45 -5.26 35.81
N VAL A 101 4.73 -5.13 36.18
CA VAL A 101 5.52 -6.26 36.67
C VAL A 101 5.24 -6.47 38.15
N THR A 102 4.71 -7.63 38.53
CA THR A 102 4.34 -7.95 39.91
C THR A 102 5.47 -8.67 40.64
N SER A 103 6.16 -9.57 39.96
CA SER A 103 7.26 -10.36 40.52
C SER A 103 8.36 -10.63 39.48
N VAL A 104 9.55 -10.93 39.96
CA VAL A 104 10.70 -11.31 39.13
C VAL A 104 11.35 -12.55 39.74
N GLU A 105 11.45 -13.60 38.94
CA GLU A 105 12.15 -14.84 39.27
C GLU A 105 13.42 -14.97 38.43
N ILE A 106 14.54 -15.30 39.07
CA ILE A 106 15.82 -15.52 38.38
C ILE A 106 15.93 -17.02 38.11
N VAL A 107 15.97 -17.37 36.83
CA VAL A 107 16.16 -18.74 36.36
C VAL A 107 17.62 -18.90 35.95
N GLU A 108 18.36 -19.69 36.73
CA GLU A 108 19.71 -20.14 36.41
C GLU A 108 19.61 -21.42 35.59
N HIS A 109 20.33 -21.47 34.47
CA HIS A 109 20.39 -22.67 33.61
C HIS A 109 21.65 -23.47 33.91
N GLU A 110 21.74 -24.67 33.33
CA GLU A 110 22.87 -25.58 33.53
C GLU A 110 24.22 -24.96 33.08
N ASP A 111 24.18 -24.08 32.07
CA ASP A 111 25.30 -23.22 31.71
C ASP A 111 25.37 -22.00 32.66
N PRO A 112 26.46 -21.82 33.43
CA PRO A 112 26.64 -20.70 34.36
C PRO A 112 26.57 -19.32 33.70
N TYR A 113 26.78 -19.23 32.38
CA TYR A 113 26.71 -17.99 31.62
C TYR A 113 25.32 -17.71 31.04
N TRP A 114 24.38 -18.64 31.23
CA TRP A 114 23.00 -18.50 30.78
C TRP A 114 22.09 -18.29 32.00
N THR A 115 21.72 -17.03 32.21
CA THR A 115 20.73 -16.64 33.22
C THR A 115 19.60 -15.87 32.55
N SER A 116 18.37 -16.16 32.93
CA SER A 116 17.18 -15.46 32.46
C SER A 116 16.32 -15.00 33.63
N GLY A 117 15.53 -13.95 33.42
CA GLY A 117 14.46 -13.54 34.32
C GLY A 117 13.11 -13.96 33.77
N GLU A 118 12.25 -14.49 34.63
CA GLU A 118 10.82 -14.63 34.38
C GLU A 118 10.10 -13.54 35.19
N PHE A 119 9.20 -12.83 34.53
CA PHE A 119 8.51 -11.68 35.10
C PHE A 119 7.03 -11.99 35.05
N GLU A 120 6.41 -12.12 36.22
CA GLU A 120 4.95 -12.17 36.29
C GLU A 120 4.42 -10.75 36.08
N THR A 121 3.40 -10.64 35.23
CA THR A 121 2.74 -9.38 34.94
C THR A 121 1.24 -9.51 35.03
N GLU A 122 0.56 -8.41 35.35
CA GLU A 122 -0.91 -8.42 35.46
C GLU A 122 -1.57 -8.57 34.09
N GLU A 123 -1.05 -7.89 33.07
CA GLU A 123 -1.69 -7.80 31.76
C GLU A 123 -1.09 -8.75 30.71
N CYS A 124 0.20 -9.08 30.81
CA CYS A 124 0.95 -9.74 29.72
C CYS A 124 1.32 -11.20 30.00
N GLY A 125 0.87 -11.76 31.13
CA GLY A 125 1.24 -13.11 31.57
C GLY A 125 2.68 -13.17 32.12
N ILE A 126 3.36 -14.30 31.87
CA ILE A 126 4.74 -14.56 32.30
C ILE A 126 5.68 -14.28 31.14
N ILE A 127 6.30 -13.11 31.16
CA ILE A 127 7.24 -12.69 30.12
C ILE A 127 8.67 -13.02 30.53
N LYS A 128 9.55 -13.30 29.56
CA LYS A 128 10.94 -13.75 29.84
C LYS A 128 11.97 -12.82 29.24
N SER A 129 13.06 -12.54 29.95
CA SER A 129 14.21 -11.81 29.39
C SER A 129 15.53 -12.49 29.74
N SER A 130 16.38 -12.67 28.74
CA SER A 130 17.79 -13.05 28.92
C SER A 130 18.75 -11.88 28.69
N LYS A 131 18.22 -10.70 28.35
CA LYS A 131 19.02 -9.53 27.99
C LYS A 131 18.84 -8.41 29.01
N SER A 132 19.95 -7.76 29.30
CA SER A 132 20.03 -6.63 30.20
C SER A 132 20.54 -5.40 29.44
N PRO A 133 20.03 -4.20 29.76
CA PRO A 133 20.50 -2.96 29.14
C PRO A 133 21.95 -2.64 29.55
N ASP A 134 22.60 -1.82 28.73
CA ASP A 134 23.85 -1.11 29.04
C ASP A 134 25.03 -1.99 29.49
N GLY A 135 25.08 -3.24 29.03
CA GLY A 135 26.15 -4.18 29.38
C GLY A 135 26.16 -4.60 30.85
N ILE A 136 25.09 -4.30 31.61
CA ILE A 136 24.95 -4.73 33.00
C ILE A 136 24.75 -6.26 33.00
N PRO A 137 25.45 -7.02 33.85
CA PRO A 137 25.21 -8.45 33.98
C PRO A 137 23.74 -8.73 34.30
N ILE A 138 23.11 -9.64 33.56
CA ILE A 138 21.66 -9.93 33.66
C ILE A 138 21.24 -10.21 35.10
N ARG A 139 22.02 -10.98 35.86
CA ARG A 139 21.75 -11.29 37.26
C ARG A 139 21.63 -10.02 38.13
N LYS A 140 22.55 -9.06 37.94
CA LYS A 140 22.53 -7.79 38.68
C LYS A 140 21.33 -6.93 38.26
N TYR A 141 20.97 -6.96 36.98
CA TYR A 141 19.79 -6.25 36.49
C TYR A 141 18.51 -6.81 37.10
N LEU A 142 18.33 -8.14 37.10
CA LEU A 142 17.15 -8.80 37.67
C LEU A 142 17.01 -8.56 39.18
N GLN A 143 18.12 -8.58 39.93
CA GLN A 143 18.11 -8.33 41.38
C GLN A 143 17.70 -6.90 41.76
N ASN A 144 17.94 -5.93 40.88
CA ASN A 144 17.62 -4.52 41.12
C ASN A 144 16.39 -4.08 40.30
N PHE A 145 15.64 -5.02 39.73
CA PHE A 145 14.45 -4.70 38.97
C PHE A 145 13.33 -4.25 39.92
N GLU A 146 12.71 -3.12 39.63
CA GLU A 146 11.66 -2.56 40.48
C GLU A 146 10.32 -3.18 40.10
N THR A 147 9.67 -3.85 41.06
CA THR A 147 8.33 -4.43 40.88
C THR A 147 7.24 -3.43 41.29
N GLY A 148 6.00 -3.68 40.85
CA GLY A 148 4.84 -2.81 41.10
C GLY A 148 4.77 -1.57 40.20
N LYS A 149 5.64 -1.47 39.19
CA LYS A 149 5.67 -0.37 38.22
C LYS A 149 5.21 -0.82 36.83
N LYS A 150 4.75 0.14 36.03
CA LYS A 150 4.42 -0.06 34.62
C LYS A 150 5.65 0.07 33.74
N TYR A 151 5.87 -0.94 32.92
CA TYR A 151 6.94 -0.98 31.95
C TYR A 151 6.38 -1.16 30.54
N ARG A 152 6.99 -0.48 29.58
CA ARG A 152 6.92 -0.87 28.17
C ARG A 152 7.90 -2.01 27.94
N ALA A 153 7.38 -3.22 27.78
CA ALA A 153 8.14 -4.40 27.46
C ALA A 153 8.23 -4.55 25.94
N TYR A 154 9.44 -4.46 25.39
CA TYR A 154 9.68 -4.60 23.95
C TYR A 154 9.88 -6.06 23.59
N LYS A 155 9.05 -6.57 22.68
CA LYS A 155 9.03 -8.00 22.33
C LYS A 155 10.26 -8.41 21.54
N SER A 156 10.67 -9.66 21.73
CA SER A 156 11.69 -10.30 20.89
C SER A 156 11.12 -10.63 19.52
N PHE A 157 12.00 -10.75 18.52
CA PHE A 157 11.60 -11.12 17.17
C PHE A 157 10.87 -12.46 17.11
N ASP A 158 11.24 -13.39 18.01
CA ASP A 158 10.72 -14.76 18.04
C ASP A 158 9.27 -14.83 18.53
N THR A 159 8.86 -13.90 19.40
CA THR A 159 7.55 -13.91 20.09
C THR A 159 6.74 -12.65 19.85
N ARG A 160 7.07 -11.87 18.82
CA ARG A 160 6.46 -10.55 18.59
C ARG A 160 4.95 -10.60 18.39
N ASN A 161 4.44 -11.63 17.72
CA ASN A 161 3.02 -11.77 17.41
C ASN A 161 2.20 -12.31 18.59
N ASP A 162 2.86 -12.70 19.68
CA ASP A 162 2.19 -13.32 20.82
C ASP A 162 1.61 -12.23 21.72
N GLU A 163 0.35 -12.40 22.13
CA GLU A 163 -0.35 -11.42 22.97
C GLU A 163 0.08 -11.54 24.44
N PHE A 164 0.41 -12.76 24.89
CA PHE A 164 0.82 -13.11 26.25
C PHE A 164 2.07 -13.99 26.22
N ASP A 165 2.77 -14.10 27.35
CA ASP A 165 3.90 -15.02 27.59
C ASP A 165 5.07 -14.89 26.59
N PHE A 166 5.30 -13.67 26.10
CA PHE A 166 6.34 -13.40 25.11
C PHE A 166 7.71 -13.16 25.76
N SER A 167 8.75 -13.26 24.94
CA SER A 167 10.12 -12.90 25.32
C SER A 167 10.39 -11.42 25.09
N VAL A 168 11.17 -10.82 25.97
CA VAL A 168 11.44 -9.38 26.04
C VAL A 168 12.89 -9.08 25.71
N LEU A 169 13.12 -8.02 24.94
CA LEU A 169 14.47 -7.52 24.63
C LEU A 169 14.94 -6.47 25.61
N ARG A 170 14.04 -5.58 26.04
CA ARG A 170 14.30 -4.53 27.01
C ARG A 170 12.99 -4.07 27.67
N PHE A 171 13.13 -3.52 28.87
CA PHE A 171 12.08 -2.81 29.57
C PHE A 171 12.38 -1.32 29.56
N GLU A 172 11.34 -0.50 29.42
CA GLU A 172 11.40 0.94 29.59
C GLU A 172 10.34 1.35 30.60
N GLU A 173 10.77 1.91 31.73
CA GLU A 173 9.85 2.37 32.78
C GLU A 173 9.00 3.53 32.26
N ILE A 174 7.68 3.42 32.44
CA ILE A 174 6.75 4.49 32.12
C ILE A 174 6.54 5.32 33.38
N LYS A 175 6.98 6.58 33.34
CA LYS A 175 6.64 7.54 34.39
C LYS A 175 5.18 7.94 34.21
N GLU A 176 4.34 7.62 35.17
CA GLU A 176 2.98 8.18 35.29
C GLU A 176 3.00 9.64 35.71
#